data_AF-A8M3S9-F1
#
_entry.id   AF-A8M3S9-F1
#
_cell.length_a   1.000
_cell.length_b   1.000
_cell.length_c   1.000
_cell.angle_alpha   90.00
_cell.angle_beta   90.00
_cell.angle_gamma   90.00
#
_symmetry.space_group_name_H-M   'P 1'
#
loop_
_entity.id
_entity.type
_entity.pdbx_description
1 polymer ?
#
loop_
_entity_poly.entity_id
_entity_poly.type
_entity_poly.pdbx_seq_one_letter_code
_entity_poly.pdbx_strand_id
1 'polypeptide(L)'
;MSGEQRAHDLLLWFAGWLPDDVVTQCRWWLAAGRDELAVKVAAHTVHTLGLPLSPAQAAALTAAHGEVADEHPRIDDEPEPPYRFVRAPADNDATAVDTARGLPGFQALWAVWRIPAADLPWAEARRVYLMEVSDDDTAPRLAAHMQRILLDVGEVSAQVEVFGPTVALPPYQTVALLDAAELAATTPAPPPRLAAVFDAPQDAAPFAVDRPRIESAEQRHRVLDYLDAGHCLLTVHDGEPDLVEPGRGEVVPVDLRTDGRWIWSDASAYYLRQYHLAPDSALLEHIGRQRGRPVELSRLAWHRAMAALREPEPDPIRDSGDAPGPGEPAGPSHRWDAR
;
A
#
# COMPACT_ATOMS: atom_id res chain seq x y z
N MET A 1 0.87 -20.39 -16.95
CA MET A 1 1.95 -19.41 -16.74
C MET A 1 3.05 -19.61 -17.79
N SER A 2 3.23 -18.61 -18.65
CA SER A 2 4.26 -18.61 -19.71
C SER A 2 5.69 -18.48 -19.15
N GLY A 3 6.71 -18.67 -20.00
CA GLY A 3 8.12 -18.41 -19.63
C GLY A 3 8.37 -16.93 -19.34
N GLU A 4 7.80 -16.06 -20.18
CA GLU A 4 7.81 -14.60 -20.01
C GLU A 4 7.21 -14.17 -18.66
N GLN A 5 6.08 -14.77 -18.25
CA GLN A 5 5.45 -14.46 -16.97
C GLN A 5 6.32 -14.88 -15.79
N ARG A 6 6.89 -16.10 -15.81
CA ARG A 6 7.82 -16.54 -14.76
C ARG A 6 9.04 -15.63 -14.64
N ALA A 7 9.61 -15.23 -15.78
CA ALA A 7 10.74 -14.33 -15.81
C ALA A 7 10.36 -12.92 -15.31
N HIS A 8 9.14 -12.46 -15.59
CA HIS A 8 8.62 -11.20 -15.07
C HIS A 8 8.42 -11.24 -13.55
N ASP A 9 7.85 -12.31 -13.02
CA ASP A 9 7.69 -12.51 -11.58
C ASP A 9 9.06 -12.54 -10.87
N LEU A 10 10.07 -13.16 -11.49
CA LEU A 10 11.46 -13.07 -11.02
C LEU A 10 11.94 -11.61 -10.98
N LEU A 11 11.70 -10.82 -12.02
CA LEU A 11 12.11 -9.42 -12.05
C LEU A 11 11.39 -8.57 -10.99
N LEU A 12 10.17 -8.92 -10.58
CA LEU A 12 9.51 -8.24 -9.45
C LEU A 12 10.27 -8.49 -8.14
N TRP A 13 10.70 -9.73 -7.87
CA TRP A 13 11.47 -10.07 -6.67
C TRP A 13 12.82 -9.36 -6.57
N PHE A 14 13.44 -9.12 -7.72
CA PHE A 14 14.76 -8.50 -7.81
C PHE A 14 14.71 -7.01 -8.16
N ALA A 15 13.51 -6.42 -8.27
CA ALA A 15 13.34 -4.97 -8.38
C ALA A 15 13.88 -4.29 -7.11
N GLY A 16 14.68 -3.24 -7.27
CA GLY A 16 15.43 -2.61 -6.18
C GLY A 16 16.71 -3.35 -5.80
N TRP A 17 16.87 -4.63 -6.12
CA TRP A 17 18.12 -5.37 -5.84
C TRP A 17 19.13 -5.27 -6.99
N LEU A 18 18.63 -5.25 -8.22
CA LEU A 18 19.44 -5.12 -9.42
C LEU A 18 19.53 -3.65 -9.88
N PRO A 19 20.59 -3.29 -10.62
CA PRO A 19 20.67 -1.98 -11.27
C PRO A 19 19.43 -1.69 -12.15
N ASP A 20 18.95 -0.45 -12.08
CA ASP A 20 17.70 -0.01 -12.74
C ASP A 20 17.71 -0.23 -14.26
N ASP A 21 18.85 -0.01 -14.89
CA ASP A 21 19.08 -0.21 -16.32
C ASP A 21 19.06 -1.69 -16.69
N VAL A 22 19.60 -2.57 -15.85
CA VAL A 22 19.52 -4.03 -16.02
C VAL A 22 18.07 -4.50 -15.94
N VAL A 23 17.30 -4.05 -14.94
CA VAL A 23 15.87 -4.41 -14.81
C VAL A 23 15.08 -3.92 -16.01
N THR A 24 15.31 -2.67 -16.42
CA THR A 24 14.65 -2.07 -17.59
C THR A 24 14.97 -2.84 -18.87
N GLN A 25 16.24 -3.16 -19.09
CA GLN A 25 16.68 -3.91 -20.26
C GLN A 25 16.13 -5.34 -20.27
N CYS A 26 16.05 -6.00 -19.12
CA CYS A 26 15.44 -7.33 -18.99
C CYS A 26 13.96 -7.30 -19.38
N ARG A 27 13.19 -6.31 -18.92
CA ARG A 27 11.77 -6.15 -19.30
C ARG A 27 11.58 -5.95 -20.80
N TRP A 28 12.47 -5.21 -21.46
CA TRP A 28 12.45 -5.09 -22.92
C TRP A 28 12.76 -6.40 -23.64
N TRP A 29 13.63 -7.25 -23.08
CA TRP A 29 13.87 -8.59 -23.61
C TRP A 29 12.67 -9.51 -23.41
N LEU A 30 11.99 -9.45 -22.25
CA LEU A 30 10.76 -10.22 -22.00
C LEU A 30 9.69 -9.88 -23.05
N ALA A 31 9.43 -8.60 -23.29
CA ALA A 31 8.44 -8.18 -24.28
C ALA A 31 8.82 -8.53 -25.73
N ALA A 32 10.10 -8.85 -25.98
CA ALA A 32 10.60 -9.32 -27.27
C ALA A 32 10.68 -10.85 -27.37
N GLY A 33 10.11 -11.60 -26.41
CA GLY A 33 10.16 -13.06 -26.38
C GLY A 33 11.55 -13.63 -26.12
N ARG A 34 12.39 -12.89 -25.39
CA ARG A 34 13.77 -13.29 -25.01
C ARG A 34 13.87 -13.49 -23.49
N ASP A 35 12.95 -14.27 -22.95
CA ASP A 35 12.86 -14.58 -21.51
C ASP A 35 14.09 -15.30 -20.97
N GLU A 36 14.62 -16.31 -21.69
CA GLU A 36 15.85 -17.00 -21.28
C GLU A 36 17.05 -16.05 -21.11
N LEU A 37 17.19 -15.06 -22.00
CA LEU A 37 18.27 -14.07 -21.92
C LEU A 37 18.09 -13.14 -20.71
N ALA A 38 16.87 -12.68 -20.47
CA ALA A 38 16.54 -11.83 -19.33
C ALA A 38 16.84 -12.54 -18.00
N VAL A 39 16.39 -13.79 -17.86
CA VAL A 39 16.64 -14.61 -16.67
C VAL A 39 18.15 -14.83 -16.48
N LYS A 40 18.88 -15.18 -17.55
CA LYS A 40 20.34 -15.41 -17.48
C LYS A 40 21.11 -14.16 -17.05
N VAL A 41 20.74 -12.99 -17.58
CA VAL A 41 21.40 -11.72 -17.19
C VAL A 41 21.04 -11.34 -15.76
N ALA A 42 19.78 -11.47 -15.35
CA ALA A 42 19.38 -11.24 -13.96
C ALA A 42 20.16 -12.16 -12.99
N ALA A 43 20.16 -13.48 -13.24
CA ALA A 43 20.89 -14.47 -12.43
C ALA A 43 22.39 -14.19 -12.37
N HIS A 44 23.01 -13.86 -13.51
CA HIS A 44 24.43 -13.52 -13.54
C HIS A 44 24.73 -12.25 -12.74
N THR A 45 23.83 -11.26 -12.77
CA THR A 45 23.99 -10.01 -12.03
C THR A 45 23.86 -10.23 -10.53
N VAL A 46 22.87 -11.02 -10.09
CA VAL A 46 22.72 -11.47 -8.69
C VAL A 46 24.02 -12.11 -8.18
N HIS A 47 24.57 -13.05 -8.96
CA HIS A 47 25.81 -13.74 -8.62
C HIS A 47 27.01 -12.78 -8.56
N THR A 48 27.15 -11.91 -9.55
CA THR A 48 28.28 -10.97 -9.66
C THR A 48 28.28 -9.93 -8.53
N LEU A 49 27.10 -9.49 -8.11
CA LEU A 49 26.94 -8.57 -6.98
C LEU A 49 27.04 -9.26 -5.62
N GLY A 50 27.05 -10.60 -5.58
CA GLY A 50 27.10 -11.38 -4.34
C GLY A 50 25.89 -11.13 -3.44
N LEU A 51 24.71 -10.92 -4.02
CA LEU A 51 23.50 -10.60 -3.25
C LEU A 51 23.09 -11.82 -2.40
N PRO A 52 22.88 -11.65 -1.08
CA PRO A 52 22.29 -12.70 -0.27
C PRO A 52 20.86 -12.96 -0.71
N LEU A 53 20.46 -14.24 -0.78
CA LEU A 53 19.12 -14.64 -1.18
C LEU A 53 18.30 -15.10 0.02
N SER A 54 17.11 -14.54 0.17
CA SER A 54 16.08 -15.13 1.03
C SER A 54 15.57 -16.45 0.43
N PRO A 55 14.88 -17.31 1.22
CA PRO A 55 14.27 -18.52 0.69
C PRO A 55 13.30 -18.26 -0.47
N ALA A 56 12.56 -17.16 -0.43
CA ALA A 56 11.60 -16.78 -1.47
C ALA A 56 12.31 -16.33 -2.76
N GLN A 57 13.36 -15.52 -2.65
CA GLN A 57 14.18 -15.10 -3.79
C GLN A 57 14.91 -16.30 -4.43
N ALA A 58 15.45 -17.21 -3.62
CA ALA A 58 16.07 -18.45 -4.11
C ALA A 58 15.06 -19.36 -4.83
N ALA A 59 13.83 -19.48 -4.30
CA ALA A 59 12.75 -20.23 -4.94
C ALA A 59 12.32 -19.59 -6.28
N ALA A 60 12.18 -18.26 -6.33
CA ALA A 60 11.87 -17.53 -7.56
C ALA A 60 12.96 -17.73 -8.63
N LEU A 61 14.23 -17.60 -8.25
CA LEU A 61 15.36 -17.83 -9.15
C LEU A 61 15.41 -19.29 -9.63
N THR A 62 15.15 -20.24 -8.74
CA THR A 62 15.08 -21.67 -9.08
C THR A 62 13.97 -21.97 -10.08
N ALA A 63 12.80 -21.38 -9.88
CA ALA A 63 11.64 -21.58 -10.74
C ALA A 63 11.84 -20.99 -12.16
N ALA A 64 12.66 -19.96 -12.30
CA ALA A 64 12.88 -19.26 -13.58
C ALA A 64 14.16 -19.72 -14.32
N HIS A 65 15.23 -20.07 -13.61
CA HIS A 65 16.56 -20.36 -14.18
C HIS A 65 17.01 -21.83 -13.98
N GLY A 66 16.26 -22.65 -13.24
CA GLY A 66 16.72 -23.97 -12.78
C GLY A 66 17.55 -23.87 -11.52
N GLU A 67 18.24 -24.95 -11.12
CA GLU A 67 18.91 -25.04 -9.81
C GLU A 67 19.86 -23.86 -9.53
N VAL A 68 19.64 -23.21 -8.39
CA VAL A 68 20.52 -22.17 -7.86
C VAL A 68 21.70 -22.86 -7.17
N ALA A 69 22.93 -22.48 -7.54
CA ALA A 69 24.13 -23.06 -6.94
C ALA A 69 24.13 -22.87 -5.41
N ASP A 70 24.45 -23.93 -4.67
CA ASP A 70 24.57 -23.94 -3.20
C ASP A 70 25.58 -22.92 -2.65
N GLU A 71 26.43 -22.36 -3.51
CA GLU A 71 27.43 -21.34 -3.18
C GLU A 71 26.86 -19.92 -2.99
N HIS A 72 25.57 -19.68 -3.29
CA HIS A 72 24.97 -18.37 -3.02
C HIS A 72 24.82 -18.13 -1.52
N PRO A 73 25.24 -16.96 -1.00
CA PRO A 73 25.00 -16.61 0.40
C PRO A 73 23.48 -16.60 0.66
N ARG A 74 23.05 -17.30 1.70
CA ARG A 74 21.65 -17.34 2.14
C ARG A 74 21.48 -16.55 3.43
N ILE A 75 20.32 -15.96 3.57
CA ILE A 75 19.87 -15.29 4.78
C ILE A 75 18.51 -15.85 5.17
N ASP A 76 18.26 -15.95 6.48
CA ASP A 76 17.02 -16.51 7.00
C ASP A 76 15.86 -15.51 6.90
N ASP A 77 16.17 -14.22 7.08
CA ASP A 77 15.21 -13.13 6.99
C ASP A 77 15.11 -12.58 5.56
N GLU A 78 13.92 -12.11 5.22
CA GLU A 78 13.71 -11.36 3.99
C GLU A 78 14.42 -10.00 4.12
N PRO A 79 15.43 -9.70 3.28
CA PRO A 79 16.20 -8.49 3.48
C PRO A 79 15.34 -7.28 3.13
N GLU A 80 15.36 -6.27 3.99
CA GLU A 80 14.71 -5.00 3.67
C GLU A 80 15.49 -4.31 2.53
N PRO A 81 14.81 -3.88 1.45
CA PRO A 81 15.48 -3.13 0.40
C PRO A 81 16.14 -1.86 0.99
N PRO A 82 17.33 -1.46 0.54
CA PRO A 82 18.05 -0.30 1.07
C PRO A 82 17.47 1.03 0.54
N TYR A 83 16.14 1.13 0.46
CA TYR A 83 15.42 2.28 -0.07
C TYR A 83 14.31 2.71 0.87
N ARG A 84 14.10 4.02 0.92
CA ARG A 84 12.90 4.62 1.49
C ARG A 84 11.97 5.03 0.36
N PHE A 85 10.67 4.87 0.58
CA PHE A 85 9.66 5.35 -0.35
C PHE A 85 9.02 6.64 0.14
N VAL A 86 8.75 7.56 -0.78
CA VAL A 86 8.21 8.89 -0.49
C VAL A 86 7.08 9.24 -1.45
N ARG A 87 5.96 9.68 -0.88
CA ARG A 87 4.86 10.26 -1.64
C ARG A 87 5.19 11.69 -2.05
N ALA A 88 5.40 11.91 -3.34
CA ALA A 88 5.47 13.25 -3.94
C ALA A 88 5.07 13.17 -5.43
N PRO A 89 4.52 14.24 -6.02
CA PRO A 89 4.19 14.28 -7.44
C PRO A 89 5.44 14.30 -8.32
N ALA A 90 5.29 14.00 -9.61
CA ALA A 90 6.31 14.17 -10.65
C ALA A 90 5.69 14.70 -11.96
N ASP A 91 6.48 15.41 -12.75
CA ASP A 91 6.02 16.02 -14.02
C ASP A 91 5.50 14.98 -15.03
N ASN A 92 6.09 13.78 -15.02
CA ASN A 92 5.76 12.68 -15.93
C ASN A 92 4.49 11.90 -15.52
N ASP A 93 3.89 12.18 -14.35
CA ASP A 93 2.73 11.42 -13.84
C ASP A 93 1.53 11.51 -14.80
N ALA A 94 1.31 12.65 -15.45
CA ALA A 94 0.21 12.83 -16.40
C ALA A 94 0.34 11.89 -17.62
N THR A 95 1.55 11.79 -18.19
CA THR A 95 1.85 10.89 -19.31
C THR A 95 1.65 9.43 -18.90
N ALA A 96 2.08 9.05 -17.69
CA ALA A 96 1.89 7.70 -17.17
C ALA A 96 0.39 7.37 -17.01
N VAL A 97 -0.40 8.29 -16.48
CA VAL A 97 -1.86 8.14 -16.31
C VAL A 97 -2.57 7.99 -17.64
N ASP A 98 -2.30 8.87 -18.59
CA ASP A 98 -2.96 8.85 -19.91
C ASP A 98 -2.63 7.56 -20.67
N THR A 99 -1.38 7.11 -20.59
CA THR A 99 -0.95 5.84 -21.18
C THR A 99 -1.66 4.67 -20.50
N ALA A 100 -1.58 4.57 -19.17
CA ALA A 100 -2.13 3.44 -18.42
C ALA A 100 -3.64 3.25 -18.63
N ARG A 101 -4.41 4.35 -18.63
CA ARG A 101 -5.87 4.32 -18.90
C ARG A 101 -6.22 3.76 -20.27
N GLY A 102 -5.34 3.89 -21.25
CA GLY A 102 -5.51 3.34 -22.59
C GLY A 102 -5.17 1.85 -22.71
N LEU A 103 -4.54 1.25 -21.70
CA LEU A 103 -4.07 -0.14 -21.78
C LEU A 103 -5.20 -1.13 -21.51
N PRO A 104 -5.25 -2.24 -22.27
CA PRO A 104 -6.21 -3.30 -22.03
C PRO A 104 -5.97 -3.94 -20.66
N GLY A 105 -7.06 -4.14 -19.90
CA GLY A 105 -6.98 -4.77 -18.58
C GLY A 105 -6.42 -3.88 -17.47
N PHE A 106 -6.15 -2.60 -17.71
CA PHE A 106 -5.77 -1.64 -16.66
C PHE A 106 -6.75 -1.66 -15.50
N GLN A 107 -6.25 -1.67 -14.25
CA GLN A 107 -7.08 -1.58 -13.04
C GLN A 107 -6.72 -0.36 -12.20
N ALA A 108 -5.43 -0.16 -11.91
CA ALA A 108 -4.96 0.95 -11.12
C ALA A 108 -3.49 1.27 -11.41
N LEU A 109 -3.14 2.55 -11.24
CA LEU A 109 -1.79 3.09 -11.33
C LEU A 109 -1.51 3.88 -10.06
N TRP A 110 -0.41 3.53 -9.40
CA TRP A 110 0.17 4.30 -8.30
C TRP A 110 1.57 4.75 -8.68
N ALA A 111 2.07 5.75 -7.98
CA ALA A 111 3.45 6.14 -8.11
C ALA A 111 4.06 6.63 -6.80
N VAL A 112 5.34 6.32 -6.62
CA VAL A 112 6.11 6.66 -5.43
C VAL A 112 7.53 7.08 -5.84
N TRP A 113 8.19 7.90 -5.02
CA TRP A 113 9.62 8.15 -5.17
C TRP A 113 10.39 7.12 -4.36
N ARG A 114 11.29 6.39 -5.00
CA ARG A 114 12.29 5.55 -4.33
C ARG A 114 13.53 6.40 -4.08
N ILE A 115 13.89 6.59 -2.82
CA ILE A 115 15.09 7.31 -2.40
C ILE A 115 16.06 6.30 -1.79
N PRO A 116 17.31 6.23 -2.27
CA PRO A 116 18.31 5.36 -1.66
C PRO A 116 18.59 5.75 -0.21
N ALA A 117 18.93 4.75 0.61
CA ALA A 117 19.49 5.00 1.92
C ALA A 117 20.75 5.87 1.82
N ALA A 118 21.04 6.63 2.89
CA ALA A 118 22.06 7.68 2.88
C ALA A 118 23.50 7.17 2.62
N ASP A 119 23.73 5.87 2.72
CA ASP A 119 24.99 5.18 2.51
C ASP A 119 25.21 4.67 1.07
N LEU A 120 24.28 4.93 0.14
CA LEU A 120 24.39 4.59 -1.29
C LEU A 120 24.57 5.85 -2.16
N PRO A 121 25.75 6.51 -2.16
CA PRO A 121 25.96 7.82 -2.80
C PRO A 121 25.89 7.78 -4.34
N TRP A 122 25.91 6.59 -4.94
CA TRP A 122 25.82 6.38 -6.39
C TRP A 122 24.38 6.12 -6.87
N ALA A 123 23.44 5.89 -5.95
CA ALA A 123 22.06 5.66 -6.31
C ALA A 123 21.31 7.00 -6.40
N GLU A 124 20.45 7.12 -7.41
CA GLU A 124 19.63 8.31 -7.62
C GLU A 124 18.19 8.05 -7.13
N ALA A 125 17.51 9.13 -6.75
CA ALA A 125 16.07 9.05 -6.52
C ALA A 125 15.35 8.70 -7.84
N ARG A 126 14.46 7.70 -7.80
CA ARG A 126 13.72 7.24 -8.98
C ARG A 126 12.23 7.35 -8.77
N ARG A 127 11.52 7.76 -9.81
CA ARG A 127 10.06 7.63 -9.87
C ARG A 127 9.71 6.18 -10.18
N VAL A 128 8.98 5.53 -9.29
CA VAL A 128 8.51 4.15 -9.44
C VAL A 128 7.00 4.18 -9.68
N TYR A 129 6.57 3.59 -10.79
CA TYR A 129 5.16 3.37 -11.10
C TYR A 129 4.79 1.93 -10.75
N LEU A 130 3.68 1.75 -10.04
CA LEU A 130 3.08 0.44 -9.77
C LEU A 130 1.76 0.36 -10.51
N MET A 131 1.56 -0.68 -11.32
CA MET A 131 0.37 -0.84 -12.15
C MET A 131 -0.24 -2.22 -11.95
N GLU A 132 -1.51 -2.23 -11.53
CA GLU A 132 -2.31 -3.46 -11.46
C GLU A 132 -3.08 -3.64 -12.76
N VAL A 133 -3.06 -4.88 -13.27
CA VAL A 133 -3.79 -5.31 -14.48
C VAL A 133 -4.67 -6.52 -14.18
N SER A 134 -5.68 -6.78 -15.01
CA SER A 134 -6.62 -7.90 -14.78
C SER A 134 -6.09 -9.28 -15.15
N ASP A 135 -5.01 -9.35 -15.93
CA ASP A 135 -4.48 -10.59 -16.49
C ASP A 135 -2.96 -10.61 -16.33
N ASP A 136 -2.46 -11.55 -15.53
CA ASP A 136 -1.04 -11.73 -15.24
C ASP A 136 -0.23 -11.83 -16.54
N ASP A 137 -0.67 -12.64 -17.51
CA ASP A 137 0.08 -12.93 -18.74
C ASP A 137 0.31 -11.68 -19.63
N THR A 138 -0.38 -10.56 -19.36
CA THR A 138 -0.17 -9.29 -20.05
C THR A 138 0.91 -8.40 -19.42
N ALA A 139 1.23 -8.63 -18.14
CA ALA A 139 2.12 -7.77 -17.34
C ALA A 139 3.50 -7.53 -17.98
N PRO A 140 4.23 -8.54 -18.52
CA PRO A 140 5.57 -8.33 -19.06
C PRO A 140 5.58 -7.35 -20.24
N ARG A 141 4.60 -7.47 -21.15
CA ARG A 141 4.48 -6.59 -22.33
C ARG A 141 4.05 -5.18 -21.94
N LEU A 142 3.12 -5.05 -20.99
CA LEU A 142 2.63 -3.75 -20.54
C LEU A 142 3.70 -2.98 -19.76
N ALA A 143 4.54 -3.67 -18.97
CA ALA A 143 5.69 -3.06 -18.31
C ALA A 143 6.66 -2.43 -19.32
N ALA A 144 7.06 -3.20 -20.35
CA ALA A 144 7.96 -2.70 -21.38
C ALA A 144 7.34 -1.57 -22.22
N HIS A 145 6.02 -1.63 -22.49
CA HIS A 145 5.31 -0.58 -23.21
C HIS A 145 5.32 0.74 -22.42
N MET A 146 4.96 0.71 -21.14
CA MET A 146 5.01 1.88 -20.26
C MET A 146 6.44 2.45 -20.18
N GLN A 147 7.46 1.59 -20.06
CA GLN A 147 8.87 2.04 -20.05
C GLN A 147 9.27 2.73 -21.36
N ARG A 148 8.78 2.25 -22.50
CA ARG A 148 9.03 2.90 -23.80
C ARG A 148 8.43 4.31 -23.85
N ILE A 149 7.16 4.44 -23.46
CA ILE A 149 6.47 5.73 -23.49
C ILE A 149 7.12 6.73 -22.53
N LEU A 150 7.52 6.29 -21.35
CA LEU A 150 8.23 7.12 -20.38
C LEU A 150 9.62 7.54 -20.88
N LEU A 151 10.33 6.65 -21.57
CA LEU A 151 11.61 6.99 -22.22
C LEU A 151 11.44 8.06 -23.31
N ASP A 152 10.36 7.98 -24.11
CA ASP A 152 10.08 8.95 -25.17
C ASP A 152 9.85 10.38 -24.62
N VAL A 153 9.47 10.50 -23.34
CA VAL A 153 9.37 11.80 -22.62
C VAL A 153 10.57 12.10 -21.72
N GLY A 154 11.66 11.33 -21.85
CA GLY A 154 12.96 11.61 -21.21
C GLY A 154 13.24 10.87 -19.90
N GLU A 155 12.35 9.96 -19.46
CA GLU A 155 12.59 9.14 -18.27
C GLU A 155 13.48 7.92 -18.62
N VAL A 156 14.78 8.05 -18.35
CA VAL A 156 15.76 6.98 -18.58
C VAL A 156 15.63 5.91 -17.49
N SER A 157 15.62 4.63 -17.91
CA SER A 157 15.48 3.49 -17.00
C SER A 157 14.24 3.58 -16.11
N ALA A 158 13.10 3.96 -16.70
CA ALA A 158 11.83 4.11 -16.00
C ALA A 158 11.48 2.84 -15.18
N GLN A 159 11.23 3.03 -13.88
CA GLN A 159 10.86 1.93 -12.99
C GLN A 159 9.35 1.71 -13.05
N VAL A 160 8.92 0.65 -13.74
CA VAL A 160 7.51 0.32 -13.93
C VAL A 160 7.24 -1.13 -13.48
N GLU A 161 6.64 -1.27 -12.31
CA GLU A 161 6.24 -2.52 -11.69
C GLU A 161 4.81 -2.86 -12.11
N VAL A 162 4.64 -3.88 -12.95
CA VAL A 162 3.31 -4.33 -13.40
C VAL A 162 3.00 -5.69 -12.82
N PHE A 163 1.81 -5.90 -12.30
CA PHE A 163 1.40 -7.17 -11.69
C PHE A 163 -0.09 -7.39 -11.87
N GLY A 164 -0.49 -8.66 -11.97
CA GLY A 164 -1.90 -9.02 -12.04
C GLY A 164 -2.44 -9.60 -10.74
N PRO A 165 -3.68 -10.13 -10.73
CA PRO A 165 -4.38 -10.50 -9.51
C PRO A 165 -3.77 -11.68 -8.75
N THR A 166 -3.06 -12.61 -9.40
CA THR A 166 -2.57 -13.83 -8.71
C THR A 166 -1.15 -13.69 -8.14
N VAL A 167 -0.44 -12.62 -8.51
CA VAL A 167 0.94 -12.37 -8.08
C VAL A 167 0.99 -11.99 -6.60
N ALA A 168 1.64 -12.81 -5.75
CA ALA A 168 1.99 -12.37 -4.40
C ALA A 168 3.11 -11.31 -4.51
N LEU A 169 2.83 -10.08 -4.08
CA LEU A 169 3.79 -8.97 -4.23
C LEU A 169 5.00 -9.16 -3.32
N PRO A 170 6.23 -9.05 -3.86
CA PRO A 170 7.42 -9.01 -3.02
C PRO A 170 7.42 -7.81 -2.06
N PRO A 171 8.26 -7.82 -1.01
CA PRO A 171 8.33 -6.74 -0.03
C PRO A 171 8.55 -5.37 -0.65
N TYR A 172 9.40 -5.27 -1.68
CA TYR A 172 9.69 -4.02 -2.37
C TYR A 172 8.41 -3.34 -2.90
N GLN A 173 7.57 -4.06 -3.65
CA GLN A 173 6.32 -3.52 -4.19
C GLN A 173 5.28 -3.30 -3.08
N THR A 174 5.24 -4.16 -2.06
CA THR A 174 4.31 -4.02 -0.93
C THR A 174 4.58 -2.75 -0.14
N VAL A 175 5.84 -2.48 0.23
CA VAL A 175 6.24 -1.27 0.94
C VAL A 175 6.09 -0.03 0.04
N ALA A 176 6.49 -0.13 -1.23
CA ALA A 176 6.27 0.96 -2.19
C ALA A 176 4.79 1.34 -2.30
N LEU A 177 3.87 0.35 -2.33
CA LEU A 177 2.43 0.58 -2.44
C LEU A 177 1.84 1.22 -1.18
N LEU A 178 2.41 0.98 0.01
CA LEU A 178 2.01 1.68 1.25
C LEU A 178 2.22 3.19 1.13
N ASP A 179 3.35 3.61 0.54
CA ASP A 179 3.76 5.01 0.44
C ASP A 179 3.39 5.69 -0.88
N ALA A 180 2.93 4.94 -1.88
CA ALA A 180 2.59 5.48 -3.19
C ALA A 180 1.37 6.42 -3.16
N ALA A 181 1.28 7.35 -4.10
CA ALA A 181 0.04 8.07 -4.40
C ALA A 181 -0.76 7.28 -5.43
N GLU A 182 -2.08 7.15 -5.25
CA GLU A 182 -2.98 6.70 -6.31
C GLU A 182 -3.06 7.77 -7.40
N LEU A 183 -2.60 7.45 -8.61
CA LEU A 183 -2.66 8.36 -9.75
C LEU A 183 -3.94 8.15 -10.58
N ALA A 184 -4.34 6.89 -10.76
CA ALA A 184 -5.55 6.53 -11.49
C ALA A 184 -6.08 5.14 -11.10
N ALA A 185 -7.39 4.94 -11.21
CA ALA A 185 -8.02 3.64 -11.10
C ALA A 185 -9.26 3.56 -12.02
N THR A 186 -9.62 2.36 -12.46
CA THR A 186 -10.85 2.13 -13.26
C THR A 186 -12.11 2.35 -12.44
N THR A 187 -12.06 2.03 -11.15
CA THR A 187 -13.19 2.16 -10.24
C THR A 187 -12.96 3.35 -9.31
N PRO A 188 -13.59 4.52 -9.57
CA PRO A 188 -13.66 5.56 -8.56
C PRO A 188 -14.47 5.01 -7.38
N ALA A 189 -13.87 4.97 -6.19
CA ALA A 189 -14.59 4.70 -4.96
C ALA A 189 -14.33 5.85 -3.99
N PRO A 190 -15.33 6.23 -3.17
CA PRO A 190 -15.05 7.15 -2.08
C PRO A 190 -14.00 6.54 -1.15
N PRO A 191 -13.20 7.37 -0.45
CA PRO A 191 -12.35 6.90 0.63
C PRO A 191 -13.14 6.05 1.62
N PRO A 192 -12.54 5.00 2.19
CA PRO A 192 -13.21 4.20 3.19
C PRO A 192 -13.53 5.04 4.43
N ARG A 193 -14.68 4.76 5.04
CA ARG A 193 -15.16 5.50 6.21
C ARG A 193 -14.66 4.85 7.49
N LEU A 194 -14.13 5.65 8.42
CA LEU A 194 -13.79 5.16 9.75
C LEU A 194 -15.05 5.12 10.61
N ALA A 195 -15.34 3.96 11.21
CA ALA A 195 -16.46 3.79 12.12
C ALA A 195 -16.11 4.32 13.50
N ALA A 196 -16.99 5.15 14.06
CA ALA A 196 -16.84 5.63 15.42
C ALA A 196 -17.14 4.50 16.41
N VAL A 197 -16.19 4.21 17.29
CA VAL A 197 -16.42 3.30 18.42
C VAL A 197 -17.19 4.04 19.51
N PHE A 198 -16.80 5.28 19.81
CA PHE A 198 -17.30 6.10 20.91
C PHE A 198 -18.17 7.25 20.37
N ASP A 199 -19.15 7.69 21.18
CA ASP A 199 -20.08 8.76 20.82
C ASP A 199 -19.51 10.16 21.14
N ALA A 200 -18.47 10.23 21.96
CA ALA A 200 -17.79 11.45 22.36
C ALA A 200 -16.28 11.19 22.55
N PRO A 201 -15.43 12.24 22.52
CA PRO A 201 -14.02 12.12 22.88
C PRO A 201 -13.84 11.55 24.30
N GLN A 202 -12.70 10.91 24.56
CA GLN A 202 -12.41 10.17 25.80
C GLN A 202 -12.56 11.00 27.11
N ASP A 203 -12.63 12.33 27.03
CA ASP A 203 -12.84 13.24 28.18
C ASP A 203 -14.32 13.45 28.57
N ALA A 204 -15.26 12.83 27.84
CA ALA A 204 -16.68 12.76 28.16
C ALA A 204 -17.12 11.30 28.37
N ALA A 205 -18.36 11.06 28.82
CA ALA A 205 -18.90 9.70 28.86
C ALA A 205 -18.80 9.08 27.44
N PRO A 206 -17.99 8.03 27.23
CA PRO A 206 -17.59 7.59 25.89
C PRO A 206 -18.74 6.95 25.12
N PHE A 207 -19.78 6.53 25.84
CA PHE A 207 -21.05 6.07 25.29
C PHE A 207 -22.17 6.99 25.77
N ALA A 208 -23.01 7.42 24.83
CA ALA A 208 -24.25 8.12 25.14
C ALA A 208 -25.15 7.22 25.99
N VAL A 209 -25.85 7.80 26.97
CA VAL A 209 -26.71 7.05 27.90
C VAL A 209 -27.81 6.29 27.16
N ASP A 210 -28.26 6.82 26.03
CA ASP A 210 -29.28 6.28 25.15
C ASP A 210 -28.70 5.52 23.95
N ARG A 211 -27.40 5.17 23.96
CA ARG A 211 -26.80 4.38 22.88
C ARG A 211 -27.62 3.10 22.66
N PRO A 212 -28.07 2.83 21.41
CA PRO A 212 -28.88 1.67 21.12
C PRO A 212 -28.20 0.36 21.50
N ARG A 213 -28.99 -0.63 21.91
CA ARG A 213 -28.55 -2.01 22.15
C ARG A 213 -29.19 -2.97 21.17
N ILE A 214 -28.44 -3.97 20.75
CA ILE A 214 -28.93 -5.06 19.89
C ILE A 214 -29.38 -6.22 20.78
N GLU A 215 -30.66 -6.22 21.13
CA GLU A 215 -31.26 -7.22 22.03
C GLU A 215 -31.40 -8.60 21.35
N SER A 216 -31.79 -8.64 20.06
CA SER A 216 -31.89 -9.90 19.31
C SER A 216 -30.54 -10.59 19.22
N ALA A 217 -30.47 -11.82 19.73
CA ALA A 217 -29.27 -12.64 19.69
C ALA A 217 -28.87 -12.98 18.24
N GLU A 218 -29.85 -13.24 17.36
CA GLU A 218 -29.62 -13.56 15.95
C GLU A 218 -29.07 -12.35 15.18
N GLN A 219 -29.58 -11.15 15.47
CA GLN A 219 -29.03 -9.93 14.88
C GLN A 219 -27.62 -9.67 15.40
N ARG A 220 -27.39 -9.80 16.71
CA ARG A 220 -26.07 -9.61 17.33
C ARG A 220 -25.03 -10.57 16.76
N HIS A 221 -25.36 -11.85 16.62
CA HIS A 221 -24.46 -12.86 16.05
C HIS A 221 -24.08 -12.52 14.61
N ARG A 222 -25.07 -12.18 13.75
CA ARG A 222 -24.78 -11.78 12.37
C ARG A 222 -23.89 -10.55 12.25
N VAL A 223 -24.05 -9.57 13.14
CA VAL A 223 -23.20 -8.37 13.15
C VAL A 223 -21.80 -8.73 13.63
N LEU A 224 -21.65 -9.54 14.68
CA LEU A 224 -20.35 -10.02 15.15
C LEU A 224 -19.62 -10.83 14.07
N ASP A 225 -20.30 -11.76 13.42
CA ASP A 225 -19.72 -12.56 12.33
C ASP A 225 -19.18 -11.67 11.21
N TYR A 226 -19.89 -10.58 10.89
CA TYR A 226 -19.42 -9.61 9.91
C TYR A 226 -18.17 -8.85 10.38
N LEU A 227 -18.20 -8.32 11.61
CA LEU A 227 -17.09 -7.54 12.17
C LEU A 227 -15.82 -8.41 12.27
N ASP A 228 -15.98 -9.64 12.75
CA ASP A 228 -14.90 -10.62 12.94
C ASP A 228 -14.38 -11.17 11.59
N ALA A 229 -15.18 -11.15 10.52
CA ALA A 229 -14.78 -11.56 9.16
C ALA A 229 -14.04 -10.45 8.37
N GLY A 230 -13.97 -9.22 8.87
CA GLY A 230 -13.21 -8.15 8.22
C GLY A 230 -11.72 -8.48 8.14
N HIS A 231 -11.05 -8.04 7.07
CA HIS A 231 -9.61 -8.18 6.93
C HIS A 231 -8.90 -7.33 7.98
N CYS A 232 -7.98 -7.94 8.74
CA CYS A 232 -7.11 -7.21 9.65
C CYS A 232 -6.18 -6.29 8.84
N LEU A 233 -6.35 -4.98 9.04
CA LEU A 233 -5.61 -3.92 8.36
C LEU A 233 -4.39 -3.48 9.17
N LEU A 234 -4.57 -3.36 10.49
CA LEU A 234 -3.52 -2.98 11.43
C LEU A 234 -3.72 -3.79 12.72
N THR A 235 -2.66 -4.44 13.17
CA THR A 235 -2.62 -5.08 14.49
C THR A 235 -1.99 -4.13 15.49
N VAL A 236 -2.65 -3.96 16.64
CA VAL A 236 -2.15 -3.19 17.78
C VAL A 236 -1.97 -4.16 18.94
N HIS A 237 -0.74 -4.28 19.44
CA HIS A 237 -0.39 -5.32 20.40
C HIS A 237 -0.94 -5.09 21.81
N ASP A 238 -1.12 -3.83 22.19
CA ASP A 238 -1.62 -3.46 23.51
C ASP A 238 -3.14 -3.20 23.44
N GLY A 239 -3.87 -3.75 24.42
CA GLY A 239 -5.29 -3.49 24.59
C GLY A 239 -5.53 -2.13 25.23
N GLU A 240 -6.75 -1.62 25.10
CA GLU A 240 -7.19 -0.44 25.84
C GLU A 240 -8.03 -0.83 27.07
N PRO A 241 -8.10 0.05 28.09
CA PRO A 241 -9.01 -0.14 29.22
C PRO A 241 -10.47 -0.24 28.78
N ASP A 242 -11.23 -1.14 29.41
CA ASP A 242 -12.68 -1.19 29.21
C ASP A 242 -13.35 0.05 29.80
N LEU A 243 -13.91 0.90 28.95
CA LEU A 243 -14.49 2.17 29.40
C LEU A 243 -15.86 2.00 30.08
N VAL A 244 -16.52 0.85 29.94
CA VAL A 244 -17.76 0.53 30.66
C VAL A 244 -17.44 -0.07 32.04
N GLU A 245 -16.42 -0.92 32.13
CA GLU A 245 -15.94 -1.51 33.38
C GLU A 245 -14.41 -1.37 33.53
N PRO A 246 -13.90 -0.18 33.92
CA PRO A 246 -12.44 0.08 33.96
C PRO A 246 -11.64 -0.85 34.89
N GLY A 247 -12.30 -1.48 35.86
CA GLY A 247 -11.69 -2.46 36.76
C GLY A 247 -11.18 -3.73 36.09
N ARG A 248 -11.50 -3.98 34.81
CA ARG A 248 -11.01 -5.12 34.03
C ARG A 248 -9.59 -4.97 33.50
N GLY A 249 -9.06 -3.75 33.49
CA GLY A 249 -7.77 -3.44 32.88
C GLY A 249 -7.83 -3.37 31.35
N GLU A 250 -6.67 -3.50 30.71
CA GLU A 250 -6.43 -3.37 29.28
C GLU A 250 -6.87 -4.62 28.50
N VAL A 251 -8.19 -4.78 28.33
CA VAL A 251 -8.79 -5.99 27.73
C VAL A 251 -9.47 -5.72 26.39
N VAL A 252 -9.60 -4.46 25.98
CA VAL A 252 -10.30 -4.08 24.74
C VAL A 252 -9.31 -4.19 23.57
N PRO A 253 -9.53 -5.10 22.61
CA PRO A 253 -8.70 -5.17 21.41
C PRO A 253 -8.94 -3.94 20.55
N VAL A 254 -7.86 -3.36 20.01
CA VAL A 254 -7.94 -2.14 19.18
C VAL A 254 -7.39 -2.33 17.77
N ASP A 255 -7.22 -3.58 17.34
CA ASP A 255 -6.94 -3.93 15.95
C ASP A 255 -7.93 -3.25 15.01
N LEU A 256 -7.44 -2.76 13.88
CA LEU A 256 -8.27 -2.17 12.83
C LEU A 256 -8.55 -3.21 11.76
N ARG A 257 -9.82 -3.32 11.39
CA ARG A 257 -10.32 -4.17 10.32
C ARG A 257 -10.95 -3.37 9.21
N THR A 258 -11.03 -3.96 8.03
CA THR A 258 -11.67 -3.34 6.87
C THR A 258 -12.35 -4.35 5.96
N ASP A 259 -13.34 -3.86 5.22
CA ASP A 259 -13.93 -4.52 4.05
C ASP A 259 -13.65 -3.77 2.74
N GLY A 260 -12.74 -2.80 2.77
CA GLY A 260 -12.43 -1.91 1.65
C GLY A 260 -13.35 -0.71 1.49
N ARG A 261 -14.45 -0.61 2.26
CA ARG A 261 -15.36 0.55 2.29
C ARG A 261 -15.49 1.16 3.67
N TRP A 262 -15.31 0.37 4.71
CA TRP A 262 -15.28 0.78 6.10
C TRP A 262 -14.00 0.32 6.77
N ILE A 263 -13.55 1.10 7.74
CA ILE A 263 -12.53 0.72 8.71
C ILE A 263 -13.19 0.74 10.09
N TRP A 264 -13.01 -0.30 10.88
CA TRP A 264 -13.54 -0.36 12.25
C TRP A 264 -12.53 -0.99 13.19
N SER A 265 -12.61 -0.61 14.46
CA SER A 265 -11.82 -1.25 15.52
C SER A 265 -12.52 -2.50 16.05
N ASP A 266 -11.74 -3.51 16.43
CA ASP A 266 -12.20 -4.71 17.14
C ASP A 266 -12.86 -4.37 18.49
N ALA A 267 -12.64 -3.17 19.02
CA ALA A 267 -13.39 -2.62 20.15
C ALA A 267 -14.90 -2.62 19.88
N SER A 268 -15.34 -2.36 18.63
CA SER A 268 -16.75 -2.42 18.24
C SER A 268 -17.35 -3.82 18.46
N ALA A 269 -16.59 -4.86 18.09
CA ALA A 269 -17.01 -6.24 18.31
C ALA A 269 -16.98 -6.59 19.81
N TYR A 270 -15.96 -6.13 20.55
CA TYR A 270 -15.88 -6.30 22.00
C TYR A 270 -17.11 -5.72 22.73
N TYR A 271 -17.41 -4.43 22.53
CA TYR A 271 -18.53 -3.76 23.21
C TYR A 271 -19.89 -4.33 22.80
N LEU A 272 -20.06 -4.76 21.55
CA LEU A 272 -21.26 -5.46 21.10
C LEU A 272 -21.40 -6.83 21.78
N ARG A 273 -20.31 -7.61 21.86
CA ARG A 273 -20.31 -8.95 22.48
C ARG A 273 -20.58 -8.88 23.98
N GLN A 274 -19.96 -7.91 24.66
CA GLN A 274 -19.96 -7.83 26.12
C GLN A 274 -21.14 -7.04 26.69
N TYR A 275 -21.56 -5.95 26.04
CA TYR A 275 -22.56 -5.01 26.57
C TYR A 275 -23.76 -4.81 25.65
N HIS A 276 -23.80 -5.53 24.52
CA HIS A 276 -24.82 -5.43 23.48
C HIS A 276 -24.92 -4.03 22.84
N LEU A 277 -23.92 -3.18 23.04
CA LEU A 277 -23.89 -1.83 22.49
C LEU A 277 -23.81 -1.92 20.97
N ALA A 278 -24.73 -1.23 20.28
CA ALA A 278 -24.73 -1.15 18.84
C ALA A 278 -23.42 -0.48 18.35
N PRO A 279 -22.77 -1.02 17.30
CA PRO A 279 -21.75 -0.30 16.54
C PRO A 279 -22.30 0.99 15.92
N ASP A 280 -21.43 1.78 15.30
CA ASP A 280 -21.80 2.93 14.48
C ASP A 280 -23.01 2.63 13.59
N SER A 281 -24.00 3.52 13.60
CA SER A 281 -25.29 3.27 12.93
C SER A 281 -25.18 3.20 11.41
N ALA A 282 -24.27 3.96 10.81
CA ALA A 282 -24.00 3.92 9.38
C ALA A 282 -23.20 2.66 9.00
N LEU A 283 -22.30 2.19 9.89
CA LEU A 283 -21.67 0.87 9.73
C LEU A 283 -22.72 -0.23 9.81
N LEU A 284 -23.64 -0.20 10.78
CA LEU A 284 -24.71 -1.18 10.91
C LEU A 284 -25.63 -1.22 9.67
N GLU A 285 -25.97 -0.07 9.12
CA GLU A 285 -26.74 0.02 7.88
C GLU A 285 -25.98 -0.63 6.71
N HIS A 286 -24.66 -0.40 6.63
CA HIS A 286 -23.80 -1.03 5.65
C HIS A 286 -23.74 -2.56 5.80
N ILE A 287 -23.56 -3.07 7.03
CA ILE A 287 -23.60 -4.52 7.33
C ILE A 287 -24.93 -5.12 6.86
N GLY A 288 -26.04 -4.44 7.12
CA GLY A 288 -27.37 -4.88 6.66
C GLY A 288 -27.49 -5.01 5.14
N ARG A 289 -26.78 -4.18 4.36
CA ARG A 289 -26.76 -4.23 2.90
C ARG A 289 -25.91 -5.38 2.34
N GLN A 290 -24.90 -5.85 3.07
CA GLN A 290 -23.94 -6.84 2.57
C GLN A 290 -24.47 -8.29 2.54
N ARG A 291 -25.56 -8.58 3.27
CA ARG A 291 -26.28 -9.87 3.25
C ARG A 291 -25.39 -11.12 3.36
N GLY A 292 -24.29 -11.06 4.13
CA GLY A 292 -23.40 -12.20 4.35
C GLY A 292 -22.48 -12.54 3.18
N ARG A 293 -22.19 -11.58 2.29
CA ARG A 293 -21.14 -11.73 1.28
C ARG A 293 -19.76 -11.82 1.95
N PRO A 294 -18.85 -12.67 1.45
CA PRO A 294 -17.46 -12.67 1.88
C PRO A 294 -16.83 -11.28 1.69
N VAL A 295 -16.01 -10.88 2.65
CA VAL A 295 -15.24 -9.65 2.58
C VAL A 295 -13.95 -9.96 1.81
N GLU A 296 -13.94 -9.68 0.51
CA GLU A 296 -12.71 -9.75 -0.31
C GLU A 296 -12.08 -8.36 -0.39
N LEU A 297 -10.81 -8.25 -0.02
CA LEU A 297 -10.08 -6.98 -0.05
C LEU A 297 -9.15 -6.96 -1.27
N SER A 298 -9.50 -6.12 -2.27
CA SER A 298 -8.60 -5.86 -3.39
C SER A 298 -7.41 -4.99 -2.96
N ARG A 299 -6.30 -5.04 -3.72
CA ARG A 299 -5.11 -4.20 -3.43
C ARG A 299 -5.44 -2.70 -3.47
N LEU A 300 -6.28 -2.28 -4.42
CA LEU A 300 -6.77 -0.90 -4.49
C LEU A 300 -7.57 -0.51 -3.25
N ALA A 301 -8.45 -1.40 -2.77
CA ALA A 301 -9.23 -1.14 -1.56
C ALA A 301 -8.35 -1.11 -0.30
N TRP A 302 -7.38 -2.02 -0.20
CA TRP A 302 -6.37 -2.03 0.87
C TRP A 302 -5.54 -0.75 0.87
N HIS A 303 -5.05 -0.31 -0.30
CA HIS A 303 -4.26 0.91 -0.45
C HIS A 303 -5.06 2.14 0.03
N ARG A 304 -6.31 2.27 -0.39
CA ARG A 304 -7.20 3.37 0.02
C ARG A 304 -7.48 3.33 1.53
N ALA A 305 -7.61 2.14 2.12
CA ALA A 305 -7.78 1.99 3.56
C ALA A 305 -6.53 2.43 4.35
N MET A 306 -5.34 2.03 3.91
CA MET A 306 -4.08 2.48 4.53
C MET A 306 -3.87 3.98 4.36
N ALA A 307 -4.21 4.55 3.20
CA ALA A 307 -4.13 5.99 2.96
C ALA A 307 -5.04 6.79 3.89
N ALA A 308 -6.28 6.33 4.10
CA ALA A 308 -7.25 6.98 5.00
C ALA A 308 -6.80 7.03 6.47
N LEU A 309 -5.92 6.12 6.91
CA LEU A 309 -5.34 6.15 8.26
C LEU A 309 -4.20 7.15 8.42
N ARG A 310 -3.54 7.53 7.31
CA ARG A 310 -2.38 8.44 7.31
C ARG A 310 -2.78 9.90 7.13
N GLU A 311 -3.83 10.13 6.36
CA GLU A 311 -4.41 11.44 6.12
C GLU A 311 -5.54 11.64 7.14
N PRO A 312 -5.33 12.36 8.26
CA PRO A 312 -6.43 12.69 9.15
C PRO A 312 -7.49 13.44 8.32
N GLU A 313 -8.76 13.11 8.54
CA GLU A 313 -9.89 13.81 7.93
C GLU A 313 -9.68 15.32 8.14
N PRO A 314 -9.73 16.15 7.07
CA PRO A 314 -9.57 17.59 7.24
C PRO A 314 -10.63 18.07 8.21
N ASP A 315 -10.19 18.55 9.37
CA ASP A 315 -11.06 19.06 10.42
C ASP A 315 -11.91 20.20 9.82
N PRO A 316 -13.24 20.01 9.68
CA PRO A 316 -14.11 20.99 9.01
C PRO A 316 -14.17 22.33 9.75
N ILE A 317 -13.56 22.43 10.94
CA ILE A 317 -13.56 23.62 11.80
C ILE A 317 -12.31 24.50 11.58
N ARG A 318 -11.25 24.03 10.90
CA ARG A 318 -9.99 24.82 10.74
C ARG A 318 -9.87 25.68 9.50
N ASP A 319 -10.81 25.64 8.56
CA ASP A 319 -10.74 26.44 7.31
C ASP A 319 -11.52 27.76 7.37
N SER A 320 -11.96 28.17 8.56
CA SER A 320 -12.50 29.51 8.80
C SER A 320 -11.61 30.32 9.72
N GLY A 321 -10.62 31.01 9.12
CA GLY A 321 -10.01 32.21 9.71
C GLY A 321 -8.51 32.12 9.99
N ASP A 322 -7.68 32.39 8.99
CA ASP A 322 -6.80 33.57 8.95
C ASP A 322 -5.86 33.45 7.74
N ALA A 323 -6.22 34.12 6.65
CA ALA A 323 -5.27 34.42 5.58
C ALA A 323 -4.53 35.71 5.96
N PRO A 324 -3.19 35.71 6.13
CA PRO A 324 -2.45 36.97 6.19
C PRO A 324 -2.43 37.56 4.78
N GLY A 325 -3.09 38.73 4.61
CA GLY A 325 -3.04 39.49 3.36
C GLY A 325 -1.62 39.99 3.04
N PRO A 326 -1.34 40.35 1.78
CA PRO A 326 -0.01 40.74 1.35
C PRO A 326 0.28 42.17 1.81
N GLY A 327 1.19 42.31 2.79
CA GLY A 327 1.75 43.59 3.21
C GLY A 327 3.18 43.76 2.70
N GLU A 328 3.38 44.74 1.84
CA GLU A 328 4.64 45.19 1.22
C GLU A 328 5.78 45.57 2.21
N PRO A 329 7.02 45.71 1.70
CA PRO A 329 8.24 45.69 2.51
C PRO A 329 8.64 47.07 3.06
N ALA A 330 9.29 47.08 4.24
CA ALA A 330 10.05 48.23 4.71
C ALA A 330 11.49 47.82 5.05
N GLY A 331 12.43 48.49 4.39
CA GLY A 331 13.87 48.33 4.54
C GLY A 331 14.45 48.90 5.84
N PRO A 332 15.79 49.11 5.88
CA PRO A 332 16.63 48.68 6.99
C PRO A 332 16.92 49.78 8.02
N SER A 333 17.38 49.40 9.22
CA SER A 333 18.71 49.78 9.74
C SER A 333 18.92 49.54 11.25
N HIS A 334 20.19 49.29 11.54
CA HIS A 334 20.95 49.52 12.79
C HIS A 334 20.97 48.47 13.92
N ARG A 335 22.07 47.69 13.90
CA ARG A 335 23.14 47.53 14.93
C ARG A 335 22.72 47.75 16.38
N TRP A 336 23.11 46.84 17.27
CA TRP A 336 24.10 47.08 18.35
C TRP A 336 24.80 45.77 18.74
N ASP A 337 26.14 45.79 18.71
CA ASP A 337 27.02 44.79 19.31
C ASP A 337 27.00 44.89 20.84
N ALA A 338 27.22 43.77 21.55
CA ALA A 338 28.01 43.78 22.80
C ALA A 338 28.49 42.38 23.23
N ARG A 339 29.79 42.18 23.00
CA ARG A 339 30.82 41.46 23.77
C ARG A 339 30.85 39.94 23.81
#